data_AF-A0A7V5Y5S3-F1
#
_entry.id   AF-A0A7V5Y5S3-F1
#
_cell.length_a   1.000
_cell.length_b   1.000
_cell.length_c   1.000
_cell.angle_alpha   90.00
_cell.angle_beta   90.00
_cell.angle_gamma   90.00
#
_symmetry.space_group_name_H-M   'P 1'
#
loop_
_entity.id
_entity.type
_entity.pdbx_description
1 polymer ?
#
loop_
_entity_poly.entity_id
_entity_poly.type
_entity_poly.pdbx_seq_one_letter_code
_entity_poly.pdbx_strand_id
1 'polypeptide(L)'
;MRIALVIVGLGMLVLTALAFFWVPPAKGFQDPGSARIVLFHVPAAMMSVVCFLMGGFFGWRYLRHRQLMDDARSTAANEVGMLFALITTLTGMVFA
;
A
#
# COMPACT_ATOMS: atom_id res chain seq x y z
N MET A 1 12.26 9.35 17.28
CA MET A 1 11.04 9.09 16.47
C MET A 1 10.63 10.26 15.58
N ARG A 2 10.56 11.52 16.06
CA ARG A 2 10.09 12.66 15.24
C ARG A 2 10.90 12.89 13.96
N ILE A 3 12.23 12.79 14.03
CA ILE A 3 13.10 12.97 12.85
C ILE A 3 12.84 11.90 11.79
N ALA A 4 12.68 10.62 12.19
CA ALA A 4 12.38 9.54 11.25
C ALA A 4 11.03 9.75 10.54
N LEU A 5 10.00 10.20 11.26
CA LEU A 5 8.70 10.53 10.66
C LEU A 5 8.81 11.67 9.65
N VAL A 6 9.60 12.71 9.97
CA VAL A 6 9.83 13.83 9.05
C VAL A 6 10.58 13.37 7.80
N ILE A 7 11.61 12.53 7.95
CA ILE A 7 12.36 11.98 6.82
C ILE A 7 11.46 11.12 5.93
N VAL A 8 10.64 10.25 6.52
CA VAL A 8 9.69 9.43 5.77
C VAL A 8 8.64 10.31 5.07
N GLY A 9 8.06 11.29 5.76
CA GLY A 9 7.08 12.20 5.18
C GLY A 9 7.63 13.02 4.01
N LEU A 10 8.81 13.62 4.18
CA LEU A 10 9.52 14.33 3.09
C LEU A 10 9.88 13.37 1.95
N GLY A 11 10.38 12.18 2.26
CA GLY A 11 10.70 11.16 1.28
C GLY A 11 9.48 10.77 0.44
N MET A 12 8.32 10.53 1.07
CA MET A 12 7.07 10.21 0.38
C MET A 12 6.63 11.35 -0.55
N LEU A 13 6.71 12.61 -0.09
CA LEU A 13 6.39 13.78 -0.90
C LEU A 13 7.29 13.89 -2.14
N VAL A 14 8.60 13.75 -1.94
CA VAL A 14 9.59 13.83 -3.01
C VAL A 14 9.39 12.71 -4.03
N LEU A 15 9.24 11.46 -3.58
CA LEU A 15 9.01 10.32 -4.47
C LEU A 15 7.71 10.44 -5.26
N THR A 16 6.65 10.94 -4.61
CA THR A 16 5.37 11.19 -5.29
C THR A 16 5.53 12.26 -6.37
N ALA A 17 6.22 13.38 -6.07
CA ALA A 17 6.48 14.43 -7.06
C ALA A 17 7.31 13.90 -8.24
N LEU A 18 8.36 13.12 -7.96
CA LEU A 18 9.19 12.52 -9.01
C LEU A 18 8.38 11.57 -9.91
N ALA A 19 7.49 10.76 -9.33
CA ALA A 19 6.64 9.86 -10.10
C ALA A 19 5.70 10.60 -11.08
N PHE A 20 5.18 11.78 -10.71
CA PHE A 20 4.29 12.56 -11.58
C PHE A 20 5.03 13.46 -12.58
N PHE A 21 6.12 14.11 -12.18
CA PHE A 21 6.79 15.12 -13.01
C PHE A 21 7.98 14.60 -13.80
N TRP A 22 8.66 13.55 -13.32
CA TRP A 22 9.90 13.06 -13.93
C TRP A 22 9.69 11.84 -14.83
N VAL A 23 8.71 10.99 -14.52
CA VAL A 23 8.51 9.74 -15.26
C VAL A 23 7.96 10.04 -16.66
N PRO A 24 8.70 9.64 -17.72
CA PRO A 24 8.24 9.82 -19.09
C PRO A 24 7.07 8.89 -19.40
N PRO A 25 6.22 9.24 -20.38
CA PRO A 25 5.14 8.37 -20.83
C PRO A 25 5.68 7.00 -21.28
N ALA A 26 5.03 5.92 -20.86
CA ALA A 26 5.48 4.58 -21.21
C ALA A 26 4.85 4.12 -22.55
N LYS A 27 5.67 3.53 -23.41
CA LYS A 27 5.19 2.92 -24.67
C LYS A 27 4.47 1.61 -24.35
N GLY A 28 3.26 1.42 -24.86
CA GLY A 28 2.46 0.20 -24.67
C GLY A 28 1.22 0.38 -23.79
N PHE A 29 0.99 1.57 -23.22
CA PHE A 29 -0.25 1.92 -22.53
C PHE A 29 -1.28 2.52 -23.50
N GLN A 30 -2.58 2.29 -23.25
CA GLN A 30 -3.70 2.90 -24.01
C GLN A 30 -3.63 4.44 -23.93
N ASP A 31 -3.42 4.96 -22.73
CA ASP A 31 -3.02 6.35 -22.48
C ASP A 31 -1.57 6.37 -21.98
N PRO A 32 -0.63 6.97 -22.75
CA PRO A 32 0.78 7.09 -22.35
C PRO A 32 0.99 7.76 -20.99
N GLY A 33 0.05 8.59 -20.53
CA GLY A 33 0.08 9.25 -19.22
C GLY A 33 -0.26 8.32 -18.04
N SER A 34 -1.04 7.26 -18.27
CA SER A 34 -1.53 6.34 -17.23
C SER A 34 -0.43 5.46 -16.62
N ALA A 35 0.73 5.37 -17.26
CA ALA A 35 1.90 4.67 -16.73
C ALA A 35 2.34 5.20 -15.35
N ARG A 36 2.07 6.48 -15.05
CA ARG A 36 2.37 7.10 -13.75
C ARG A 36 1.51 6.54 -12.62
N ILE A 37 0.27 6.13 -12.91
CA ILE A 37 -0.66 5.58 -11.92
C ILE A 37 -0.21 4.19 -11.48
N VAL A 38 0.35 3.38 -12.39
CA VAL A 38 0.85 2.03 -12.09
C VAL A 38 1.93 2.04 -11.00
N LEU A 39 2.75 3.09 -10.94
CA LEU A 39 3.77 3.28 -9.90
C LEU A 39 3.19 3.38 -8.49
N PHE A 40 1.92 3.75 -8.36
CA PHE A 40 1.22 3.79 -7.08
C PHE A 40 0.31 2.56 -6.89
N HIS A 41 -0.32 2.10 -7.97
CA HIS A 41 -1.22 0.95 -7.95
C HIS A 41 -0.51 -0.34 -7.52
N VAL A 42 0.60 -0.70 -8.19
CA VAL A 42 1.26 -1.98 -7.96
C VAL A 42 1.85 -2.08 -6.55
N PRO A 43 2.56 -1.07 -6.02
CA PRO A 43 3.01 -1.11 -4.63
C PRO A 43 1.87 -1.15 -3.62
N ALA A 44 0.78 -0.39 -3.85
CA ALA A 44 -0.40 -0.45 -2.97
C ALA A 44 -1.03 -1.84 -2.96
N ALA A 45 -1.13 -2.50 -4.11
CA ALA A 45 -1.65 -3.87 -4.22
C ALA A 45 -0.80 -4.86 -3.41
N MET A 46 0.52 -4.80 -3.57
CA MET A 46 1.44 -5.68 -2.83
C MET A 46 1.39 -5.43 -1.33
N MET A 47 1.31 -4.15 -0.91
CA MET A 47 1.16 -3.81 0.51
C MET A 47 -0.14 -4.34 1.10
N SER A 48 -1.26 -4.23 0.36
CA SER A 48 -2.55 -4.79 0.78
C SER A 48 -2.46 -6.31 1.00
N VAL A 49 -1.83 -7.04 0.06
CA VAL A 49 -1.62 -8.49 0.18
C VAL A 49 -0.79 -8.83 1.41
N VAL A 50 0.34 -8.16 1.62
CA VAL A 50 1.20 -8.39 2.79
C VAL A 50 0.44 -8.13 4.09
N CYS A 51 -0.31 -7.03 4.16
CA CYS A 51 -1.11 -6.69 5.32
C CYS A 51 -2.17 -7.76 5.64
N PHE A 52 -2.91 -8.23 4.64
CA PHE A 52 -3.91 -9.29 4.85
C PHE A 52 -3.28 -10.64 5.21
N LEU A 53 -2.12 -10.99 4.65
CA LEU A 53 -1.38 -12.19 5.06
C LEU A 53 -0.93 -12.09 6.52
N MET A 54 -0.43 -10.93 6.94
CA MET A 54 -0.06 -10.68 8.34
C MET A 54 -1.28 -10.71 9.26
N GLY A 55 -2.41 -10.14 8.83
CA GLY A 55 -3.68 -10.21 9.53
C GLY A 55 -4.14 -11.65 9.75
N GLY A 56 -4.15 -12.45 8.69
CA GLY A 56 -4.45 -13.89 8.76
C GLY A 56 -3.48 -14.65 9.67
N PHE A 57 -2.18 -14.38 9.58
CA PHE A 57 -1.16 -15.01 10.43
C PHE A 57 -1.39 -14.71 11.92
N PHE A 58 -1.60 -13.45 12.29
CA PHE A 58 -1.85 -13.07 13.68
C PHE A 58 -3.22 -13.53 14.17
N GLY A 59 -4.25 -13.53 13.31
CA GLY A 59 -5.56 -14.11 13.63
C GLY A 59 -5.47 -15.60 13.93
N TRP A 60 -4.77 -16.37 13.10
CA TRP A 60 -4.49 -17.79 13.36
C TRP A 60 -3.72 -17.99 14.67
N ARG A 61 -2.69 -17.17 14.90
CA ARG A 61 -1.88 -17.22 16.13
C ARG A 61 -2.73 -16.93 17.38
N TYR A 62 -3.65 -15.96 17.31
CA TYR A 62 -4.62 -15.69 18.38
C TYR A 62 -5.53 -16.89 18.65
N LEU A 63 -6.08 -17.54 17.61
CA LEU A 63 -6.92 -18.72 17.79
C LEU A 63 -6.17 -19.87 18.49
N ARG A 64 -4.87 -19.99 18.24
CA ARG A 64 -4.01 -21.03 18.84
C ARG A 64 -3.59 -20.72 20.28
N HIS A 65 -3.18 -19.48 20.56
CA HIS A 65 -2.55 -19.12 21.84
C HIS A 65 -3.43 -18.24 22.76
N ARG A 66 -4.55 -17.73 22.24
CA ARG A 66 -5.49 -16.83 22.94
C ARG A 66 -4.84 -15.57 23.52
N GLN A 67 -3.78 -15.08 22.89
CA GLN A 67 -3.10 -13.86 23.29
C GLN A 67 -3.77 -12.63 22.65
N LEU A 68 -4.37 -11.76 23.47
CA LEU A 68 -5.08 -10.56 22.99
C LEU A 68 -4.21 -9.63 22.13
N MET A 69 -2.89 -9.64 22.34
CA MET A 69 -1.96 -8.85 21.52
C MET A 69 -1.93 -9.32 20.06
N ASP A 70 -2.09 -10.62 19.80
CA ASP A 70 -2.14 -11.15 18.44
C ASP A 70 -3.45 -10.75 17.74
N ASP A 71 -4.57 -10.69 18.48
CA ASP A 71 -5.84 -10.16 17.96
C ASP A 71 -5.73 -8.67 17.59
N ALA A 72 -5.13 -7.85 18.47
CA ALA A 72 -4.88 -6.44 18.20
C ALA A 72 -3.97 -6.24 16.96
N ARG A 73 -2.92 -7.05 16.80
CA ARG A 73 -2.04 -7.02 15.62
C ARG A 73 -2.75 -7.43 14.34
N SER A 74 -3.61 -8.45 14.42
CA SER A 74 -4.45 -8.90 13.31
C SER A 74 -5.35 -7.77 12.81
N THR A 75 -6.08 -7.13 13.73
CA THR A 75 -6.97 -6.01 13.44
C THR A 75 -6.20 -4.84 12.82
N ALA A 76 -5.10 -4.41 13.44
CA ALA A 76 -4.28 -3.31 12.91
C ALA A 76 -3.72 -3.60 11.51
N ALA A 77 -3.28 -4.84 11.24
CA ALA A 77 -2.80 -5.23 9.92
C ALA A 77 -3.93 -5.18 8.88
N ASN A 78 -5.13 -5.66 9.22
CA ASN A 78 -6.28 -5.66 8.33
C ASN A 78 -6.82 -4.24 8.06
N GLU A 79 -6.81 -3.33 9.03
CA GLU A 79 -7.20 -1.93 8.83
C GLU A 79 -6.28 -1.24 7.80
N VAL A 80 -4.97 -1.39 7.96
CA VAL A 80 -3.99 -0.84 7.01
C VAL A 80 -4.10 -1.54 5.65
N GLY A 81 -4.31 -2.86 5.64
CA GLY A 81 -4.51 -3.64 4.41
C GLY A 81 -5.74 -3.21 3.63
N MET A 82 -6.84 -2.89 4.32
CA MET A 82 -8.08 -2.39 3.73
C MET A 82 -7.88 -0.99 3.12
N LEU A 83 -7.13 -0.12 3.77
CA LEU A 83 -6.79 1.20 3.21
C LEU A 83 -6.02 1.06 1.88
N PHE A 84 -5.01 0.19 1.84
CA PHE A 84 -4.29 -0.09 0.60
C PHE A 84 -5.15 -0.80 -0.45
N ALA A 85 -6.06 -1.68 -0.03
CA ALA A 85 -7.01 -2.35 -0.93
C ALA A 85 -7.93 -1.32 -1.61
N LEU A 86 -8.48 -0.37 -0.86
CA LEU A 86 -9.30 0.71 -1.40
C LEU A 86 -8.53 1.55 -2.41
N ILE A 87 -7.31 1.97 -2.08
CA ILE A 87 -6.44 2.71 -3.02
C ILE A 87 -6.20 1.89 -4.28
N THR A 88 -5.91 0.59 -4.13
CA THR A 88 -5.67 -0.32 -5.26
C THR A 88 -6.90 -0.46 -6.15
N THR A 89 -8.08 -0.61 -5.58
CA THR A 89 -9.35 -0.70 -6.34
C THR A 89 -9.63 0.59 -7.09
N LEU A 90 -9.51 1.75 -6.43
CA LEU A 90 -9.74 3.06 -7.05
C LEU A 90 -8.76 3.31 -8.20
N THR A 91 -7.47 3.08 -7.96
CA THR A 91 -6.43 3.27 -9.00
C THR A 91 -6.53 2.23 -10.11
N GLY A 92 -6.96 1.01 -9.79
CA GLY A 92 -7.21 -0.05 -10.77
C GLY A 92 -8.36 0.29 -11.71
N MET A 93 -9.46 0.88 -11.20
CA MET A 93 -10.57 1.35 -12.04
C MET A 93 -10.17 2.47 -13.00
N VAL A 94 -9.20 3.31 -12.63
CA VAL A 94 -8.68 4.38 -13.51
C VAL A 94 -7.70 3.83 -14.55
N PHE A 95 -7.03 2.72 -14.25
CA PHE A 95 -6.06 2.08 -15.12
C PHE A 95 -6.67 1.06 -16.11
N ALA A 96 -7.77 0.39 -15.73
CA ALA A 96 -8.45 -0.64 -16.53
C ALA A 96 -9.07 -0.09 -17.82
#